data_AF-A0A1Y1BHY1-F1
#
_entry.id   AF-A0A1Y1BHY1-F1
#
_cell.length_a   1.000
_cell.length_b   1.000
_cell.length_c   1.000
_cell.angle_alpha   90.00
_cell.angle_beta   90.00
_cell.angle_gamma   90.00
#
_symmetry.space_group_name_H-M   'P 1'
#
loop_
_entity.id
_entity.type
_entity.pdbx_description
1 polymer ?
#
loop_
_entity_poly.entity_id
_entity_poly.type
_entity_poly.pdbx_seq_one_letter_code
_entity_poly.pdbx_strand_id
1 'polypeptide(L)'
;MISRVTRGILWLVIATICTYALLFVVVATSRYERTEGSCPDASLDTLRDKVLLRLEEQGIPPDGIRFDGAPRYHAWKLGMWEFPLLIDETRYIAMIDCNEQLSSYWQVKDQPVDKTGQVHDRRQLQK
;
A
#
# COMPACT_ATOMS: atom_id res chain seq x y z
N MET A 1 26.92 14.50 44.95
CA MET A 1 26.68 13.12 44.45
C MET A 1 25.41 13.01 43.62
N ILE A 2 24.31 13.68 43.98
CA ILE A 2 23.02 13.69 43.24
C ILE A 2 23.18 14.05 41.75
N SER A 3 24.03 15.03 41.40
CA SER A 3 24.29 15.43 40.00
C SER A 3 24.91 14.33 39.12
N ARG A 4 25.73 13.42 39.67
CA ARG A 4 26.28 12.29 38.89
C ARG A 4 25.24 11.19 38.68
N VAL A 5 24.37 10.97 39.67
CA VAL A 5 23.29 9.99 39.61
C VAL A 5 22.20 10.46 38.63
N THR A 6 21.79 11.73 38.69
CA THR A 6 20.83 12.29 37.72
C THR A 6 21.39 12.31 36.30
N ARG A 7 22.69 12.59 36.14
CA ARG A 7 23.36 12.47 34.84
C ARG A 7 23.40 11.03 34.34
N GLY A 8 23.64 10.04 35.20
CA GLY A 8 23.60 8.63 34.85
C GLY A 8 22.22 8.16 34.40
N ILE A 9 21.17 8.56 35.12
CA ILE A 9 19.77 8.26 34.75
C ILE A 9 19.41 8.90 33.42
N LEU A 10 19.80 10.15 33.18
CA LEU A 10 19.54 10.84 31.92
C LEU A 10 20.23 10.13 30.73
N TRP A 11 21.48 9.70 30.91
CA TRP A 11 22.19 8.93 29.89
C TRP A 11 21.53 7.59 29.60
N LEU A 12 21.03 6.89 30.62
CA LEU A 12 20.27 5.67 30.44
C LEU A 12 19.03 5.93 29.59
N VAL A 13 18.22 6.92 29.94
CA VAL A 13 16.99 7.27 29.19
C VAL A 13 17.30 7.58 27.73
N ILE A 14 18.34 8.38 27.46
CA ILE A 14 18.77 8.70 26.09
C ILE A 14 19.20 7.44 25.34
N ALA A 15 20.00 6.58 25.97
CA ALA A 15 20.45 5.33 25.36
C ALA A 15 19.26 4.41 25.03
N THR A 16 18.26 4.33 25.91
CA THR A 16 17.03 3.55 25.65
C THR A 16 16.27 4.13 24.47
N ILE A 17 16.06 5.45 24.42
CA ILE A 17 15.35 6.12 23.31
C ILE A 17 16.10 5.89 21.99
N CYS A 18 17.42 6.06 21.96
CA CYS A 18 18.24 5.81 20.78
C CYS A 18 18.12 4.35 20.32
N THR A 19 18.12 3.40 21.26
CA THR A 19 17.97 1.98 20.94
C THR A 19 16.60 1.69 20.32
N TYR A 20 15.53 2.23 20.91
CA TYR A 20 14.18 2.11 20.35
C TYR A 20 14.06 2.76 18.97
N ALA A 21 14.65 3.94 18.77
CA ALA A 21 14.65 4.63 17.48
C ALA A 21 15.40 3.80 16.42
N LEU A 22 16.57 3.23 16.76
CA LEU A 22 17.32 2.35 15.86
C LEU A 22 16.52 1.10 15.51
N LEU A 23 15.90 0.45 16.49
CA LEU A 23 15.02 -0.71 16.25
C LEU A 23 13.86 -0.34 15.33
N PHE A 24 13.22 0.82 15.54
CA PHE A 24 12.15 1.30 14.67
C PHE A 24 12.63 1.52 13.24
N VAL A 25 13.80 2.15 13.06
CA VAL A 25 14.40 2.34 11.75
C VAL A 25 14.69 0.99 11.10
N VAL A 26 15.27 0.02 11.81
CA VAL A 26 15.55 -1.32 11.28
C VAL A 26 14.27 -2.06 10.90
N VAL A 27 13.21 -1.98 11.70
CA VAL A 27 11.92 -2.58 11.37
C VAL A 27 11.30 -1.90 10.15
N ALA A 28 11.37 -0.58 10.07
CA ALA A 28 10.92 0.15 8.89
C ALA A 28 11.75 -0.28 7.66
N THR A 29 13.07 -0.16 7.70
CA THR A 29 13.92 -0.50 6.55
C THR A 29 13.84 -1.96 6.18
N SER A 30 13.69 -2.91 7.10
CA SER A 30 13.53 -4.35 6.78
C SER A 30 12.16 -4.68 6.20
N ARG A 31 11.09 -3.99 6.64
CA ARG A 31 9.78 -4.03 5.96
C ARG A 31 9.85 -3.40 4.56
N TYR A 32 10.78 -2.47 4.34
CA TYR A 32 10.94 -1.71 3.09
C TYR A 32 12.11 -2.19 2.22
N GLU A 33 12.92 -3.13 2.69
CA GLU A 33 13.98 -3.76 1.92
C GLU A 33 13.32 -4.75 0.97
N ARG A 34 12.89 -4.17 -0.15
CA ARG A 34 12.83 -4.75 -1.49
C ARG A 34 13.06 -6.25 -1.45
N THR A 35 11.97 -7.01 -1.46
CA THR A 35 12.01 -8.29 -2.15
C THR A 35 12.45 -7.97 -3.58
N GLU A 36 13.63 -8.45 -3.96
CA GLU A 36 14.25 -8.21 -5.28
C GLU A 36 13.51 -8.91 -6.43
N GLY A 37 12.30 -9.42 -6.18
CA GLY A 37 11.32 -9.72 -7.21
C GLY A 37 10.57 -8.44 -7.56
N SER A 38 10.59 -8.06 -8.83
CA SER A 38 9.82 -6.92 -9.29
C SER A 38 8.36 -7.14 -8.87
N CYS A 39 7.79 -6.23 -8.09
CA CYS A 39 6.37 -6.25 -7.71
C CYS A 39 5.35 -6.51 -8.84
N PRO A 40 5.61 -6.20 -10.14
CA PRO A 40 4.76 -6.69 -11.23
C PRO A 40 4.82 -8.20 -11.49
N ASP A 41 5.81 -8.92 -10.97
CA ASP A 41 6.01 -10.37 -11.13
C ASP A 41 5.23 -11.19 -10.08
N ALA A 42 4.65 -10.53 -9.07
CA ALA A 42 3.79 -11.18 -8.09
C ALA A 42 2.54 -11.73 -8.78
N SER A 43 2.15 -12.97 -8.43
CA SER A 43 0.97 -13.58 -9.03
C SER A 43 -0.29 -12.80 -8.61
N LEU A 44 -1.13 -12.47 -9.59
CA LEU A 44 -2.37 -11.72 -9.34
C LEU A 44 -3.31 -12.47 -8.38
N ASP A 45 -3.30 -13.80 -8.41
CA ASP A 45 -4.14 -14.61 -7.53
C ASP A 45 -3.66 -14.54 -6.08
N THR A 46 -2.34 -14.58 -5.85
CA THR A 46 -1.79 -14.32 -4.51
C THR A 46 -2.18 -12.93 -4.00
N LEU A 47 -2.13 -11.90 -4.85
CA LEU A 47 -2.52 -10.56 -4.47
C LEU A 47 -4.02 -10.45 -4.16
N ARG A 48 -4.88 -11.14 -4.92
CA ARG A 48 -6.33 -11.20 -4.65
C ARG A 48 -6.62 -11.84 -3.30
N ASP A 49 -6.01 -12.98 -2.99
CA ASP A 49 -6.16 -13.65 -1.71
C ASP A 49 -5.73 -12.75 -0.55
N LYS A 50 -4.62 -12.00 -0.73
CA LYS A 50 -4.16 -11.03 0.26
C LYS A 50 -5.14 -9.88 0.43
N VAL A 51 -5.70 -9.34 -0.65
CA VAL A 51 -6.72 -8.29 -0.57
C VAL A 51 -7.94 -8.80 0.21
N LEU A 52 -8.43 -10.00 -0.07
CA LEU A 52 -9.56 -10.59 0.66
C LEU A 52 -9.25 -10.75 2.15
N LEU A 53 -8.10 -11.32 2.49
CA LEU A 53 -7.66 -11.49 3.87
C LEU A 53 -7.57 -10.16 4.63
N ARG A 54 -7.01 -9.12 4.00
CA ARG A 54 -6.88 -7.79 4.63
C ARG A 54 -8.21 -7.09 4.81
N LEU A 55 -9.16 -7.28 3.90
CA LEU A 55 -10.52 -6.71 4.04
C LEU A 55 -11.32 -7.46 5.11
N GLU A 56 -11.13 -8.77 5.24
CA GLU A 56 -11.69 -9.58 6.33
C GLU A 56 -11.16 -9.12 7.70
N GLU A 57 -9.85 -8.87 7.82
CA GLU A 57 -9.24 -8.27 9.02
C GLU A 57 -9.83 -6.88 9.36
N GLN A 58 -10.37 -6.16 8.37
CA GLN A 58 -11.07 -4.88 8.54
C GLN A 58 -12.58 -5.04 8.78
N GLY A 59 -13.08 -6.28 8.91
CA GLY A 59 -14.48 -6.58 9.20
C GLY A 59 -15.40 -6.63 7.98
N ILE A 60 -14.85 -6.67 6.76
CA ILE A 60 -15.63 -6.82 5.53
C ILE A 60 -15.66 -8.31 5.17
N PRO A 61 -16.84 -8.96 5.13
CA PRO A 61 -16.92 -10.39 4.86
C PRO A 61 -16.48 -10.70 3.42
N PRO A 62 -15.63 -11.73 3.21
CA PRO A 62 -15.11 -12.06 1.88
C PRO A 62 -16.20 -12.47 0.89
N ASP A 63 -17.29 -13.08 1.37
CA ASP A 63 -18.41 -13.56 0.54
C ASP A 63 -19.14 -12.43 -0.19
N GLY A 64 -19.08 -11.21 0.34
CA GLY A 64 -19.68 -10.00 -0.25
C GLY A 64 -18.78 -9.30 -1.26
N ILE A 65 -17.51 -9.70 -1.38
CA ILE A 65 -16.51 -9.02 -2.20
C ILE A 65 -16.37 -9.70 -3.56
N ARG A 66 -16.53 -8.94 -4.64
CA ARG A 66 -16.25 -9.40 -6.01
C ARG A 66 -15.24 -8.49 -6.67
N PHE A 67 -14.29 -9.06 -7.41
CA PHE A 67 -13.38 -8.26 -8.23
C PHE A 67 -14.07 -7.81 -9.51
N ASP A 68 -14.22 -6.49 -9.71
CA ASP A 68 -14.96 -5.86 -10.82
C ASP A 68 -14.01 -5.31 -11.89
N GLY A 69 -13.20 -6.19 -12.47
CA GLY A 69 -12.31 -5.86 -13.58
C GLY A 69 -10.86 -6.31 -13.40
N ALA A 70 -10.01 -5.84 -14.31
CA ALA A 70 -8.59 -6.16 -14.30
C ALA A 70 -7.84 -5.28 -13.27
N PRO A 71 -6.95 -5.87 -12.47
CA PRO A 71 -6.10 -5.10 -11.57
C PRO A 71 -5.11 -4.24 -12.38
N ARG A 72 -4.75 -3.07 -11.85
CA ARG A 72 -3.84 -2.12 -12.49
C ARG A 72 -2.61 -1.88 -11.63
N TYR A 73 -1.43 -2.02 -12.22
CA TYR A 73 -0.17 -1.73 -11.54
C TYR A 73 0.20 -0.25 -11.70
N HIS A 74 0.55 0.38 -10.59
CA HIS A 74 0.99 1.78 -10.51
C HIS A 74 2.41 1.83 -9.97
N ALA A 75 3.37 2.22 -10.81
CA ALA A 75 4.80 2.20 -10.48
C ALA A 75 5.32 3.42 -9.69
N TRP A 76 4.45 4.35 -9.28
CA TRP A 76 4.85 5.50 -8.44
C TRP A 76 5.48 5.03 -7.11
N LYS A 77 6.38 5.85 -6.55
CA LYS A 77 7.33 5.74 -5.42
C LYS A 77 7.50 4.45 -4.57
N LEU A 78 6.59 3.47 -4.58
CA LEU A 78 6.72 2.16 -3.94
C LEU A 78 6.13 0.99 -4.73
N GLY A 79 5.48 1.23 -5.88
CA GLY A 79 4.78 0.19 -6.65
C GLY A 79 3.51 -0.28 -5.93
N MET A 80 2.40 -0.37 -6.64
CA MET A 80 1.16 -0.87 -6.03
C MET A 80 0.17 -1.37 -7.06
N TRP A 81 -0.64 -2.30 -6.62
CA TRP A 81 -1.72 -2.88 -7.39
C TRP A 81 -3.06 -2.31 -6.93
N GLU A 82 -3.82 -1.80 -7.89
CA GLU A 82 -5.19 -1.35 -7.73
C GLU A 82 -6.14 -2.46 -8.15
N PHE A 83 -7.02 -2.86 -7.24
CA PHE A 83 -8.06 -3.84 -7.47
C PHE A 83 -9.43 -3.15 -7.44
N PRO A 84 -10.17 -3.12 -8.57
CA PRO A 84 -11.56 -2.71 -8.56
C PRO A 84 -12.40 -3.80 -7.89
N LEU A 85 -13.24 -3.39 -6.95
CA LEU A 85 -14.09 -4.27 -6.14
C LEU A 85 -15.55 -3.84 -6.25
N LEU A 86 -16.45 -4.81 -6.10
CA LEU A 86 -17.88 -4.63 -5.95
C LEU A 86 -18.31 -5.31 -4.64
N ILE A 87 -18.86 -4.51 -3.74
CA ILE A 87 -19.32 -4.94 -2.40
C ILE A 87 -20.74 -4.42 -2.25
N ASP A 88 -21.71 -5.31 -2.09
CA ASP A 88 -23.14 -4.96 -2.01
C ASP A 88 -23.58 -3.96 -3.10
N GLU A 89 -23.24 -4.28 -4.36
CA GLU A 89 -23.49 -3.45 -5.55
C GLU A 89 -22.78 -2.07 -5.57
N THR A 90 -21.99 -1.78 -4.55
CA THR A 90 -21.23 -0.54 -4.43
C THR A 90 -19.80 -0.78 -4.93
N ARG A 91 -19.31 0.12 -5.79
CA ARG A 91 -17.94 0.06 -6.31
C ARG A 91 -16.93 0.60 -5.31
N TYR A 92 -15.85 -0.14 -5.13
CA TYR A 92 -14.71 0.21 -4.31
C TYR A 92 -13.42 0.02 -5.09
N ILE A 93 -12.38 0.69 -4.62
CA ILE A 93 -11.00 0.45 -5.04
C ILE A 93 -10.22 0.04 -3.80
N ALA A 94 -9.55 -1.11 -3.88
CA ALA A 94 -8.53 -1.52 -2.93
C ALA A 94 -7.16 -1.35 -3.55
N MET A 95 -6.21 -0.81 -2.79
CA MET A 95 -4.82 -0.71 -3.18
C MET A 95 -3.96 -1.53 -2.25
N ILE A 96 -3.17 -2.43 -2.82
CA ILE A 96 -2.18 -3.22 -2.10
C ILE A 96 -0.79 -2.81 -2.57
N ASP A 97 0.10 -2.55 -1.63
CA ASP A 97 1.50 -2.29 -1.94
C ASP A 97 2.25 -3.59 -2.24
N CYS A 98 3.48 -3.44 -2.71
CA CYS A 98 4.36 -4.57 -3.02
C CYS A 98 4.75 -5.43 -1.81
N ASN A 99 4.47 -4.96 -0.59
CA ASN A 99 4.71 -5.68 0.65
C ASN A 99 3.46 -6.44 1.12
N GLU A 100 2.48 -6.61 0.23
CA GLU A 100 1.20 -7.29 0.52
C GLU A 100 0.39 -6.61 1.63
N GLN A 101 0.62 -5.30 1.83
CA GLN A 101 -0.17 -4.51 2.76
C GLN A 101 -1.22 -3.70 2.03
N LEU A 102 -2.44 -3.72 2.57
CA LEU A 102 -3.51 -2.87 2.07
C LEU A 102 -3.15 -1.42 2.39
N SER A 103 -2.74 -0.69 1.38
CA SER A 103 -2.37 0.72 1.49
C SER A 103 -3.62 1.59 1.71
N SER A 104 -4.71 1.25 1.03
CA SER A 104 -5.94 2.03 1.07
C SER A 104 -7.13 1.30 0.47
N TYR A 105 -8.32 1.70 0.90
CA TYR A 105 -9.61 1.19 0.44
C TYR A 105 -10.62 2.33 0.46
N TRP A 106 -11.31 2.58 -0.65
CA TRP A 106 -12.30 3.65 -0.73
C TRP A 106 -13.42 3.35 -1.71
N GLN A 107 -14.59 3.94 -1.45
CA GLN A 107 -15.74 3.88 -2.33
C GLN A 107 -15.51 4.77 -3.56
N VAL A 108 -15.77 4.22 -4.75
CA VAL A 108 -15.85 5.02 -5.97
C VAL A 108 -17.20 5.72 -5.96
N LYS A 109 -17.22 6.99 -5.53
CA LYS A 109 -18.34 7.87 -5.90
C LYS A 109 -18.24 8.05 -7.41
N ASP A 110 -19.32 7.83 -8.16
CA ASP A 110 -19.37 8.07 -9.60
C ASP A 110 -18.81 9.46 -9.90
N GLN A 111 -17.53 9.54 -10.25
CA GLN A 111 -16.99 10.66 -10.98
C GLN A 111 -17.49 10.48 -12.41
N PRO A 112 -17.95 11.55 -13.08
CA PRO A 112 -18.29 11.45 -14.49
C PRO A 112 -17.08 10.84 -15.20
N VAL A 113 -17.30 9.66 -15.80
CA VAL A 113 -16.36 9.02 -16.69
C VAL A 113 -16.08 10.02 -17.79
N ASP A 114 -14.97 10.74 -17.71
CA ASP A 114 -14.44 11.36 -18.92
C ASP A 114 -14.04 10.20 -19.82
N LYS A 115 -14.84 10.03 -20.87
CA LYS A 115 -14.60 9.08 -21.95
C LYS A 115 -13.42 9.59 -22.76
N THR A 116 -12.22 9.50 -22.22
CA THR A 116 -10.99 9.65 -22.98
C THR A 116 -10.22 8.35 -22.96
N GLY A 117 -10.92 7.30 -23.42
CA GLY A 117 -10.30 6.35 -24.34
C GLY A 117 -9.94 7.10 -25.62
N GLN A 118 -8.81 7.81 -25.61
CA GLN A 118 -8.20 8.30 -26.83
C GLN A 118 -6.69 8.06 -26.80
N VAL A 119 -6.34 6.88 -27.31
CA VAL A 119 -5.17 6.75 -28.18
C VAL A 119 -5.39 7.73 -29.34
N HIS A 120 -4.76 8.91 -29.28
CA HIS A 120 -4.57 9.72 -30.49
C HIS A 120 -3.12 10.15 -30.61
N ASP A 121 -2.40 9.23 -31.24
CA ASP A 121 -1.45 9.45 -32.32
C ASP A 121 -0.76 10.83 -32.38
N ARG A 122 0.49 10.80 -31.94
CA ARG A 122 1.51 11.82 -32.15
C ARG A 122 1.97 11.74 -33.61
N ARG A 123 1.23 12.32 -34.57
CA ARG A 123 1.78 12.73 -35.89
C ARG A 123 0.81 13.61 -36.69
N GLN A 124 1.38 14.63 -37.31
CA GLN A 124 0.79 15.66 -38.19
C GLN A 124 0.07 16.80 -37.42
N LEU A 125 0.33 18.09 -37.66
CA LEU A 125 0.95 18.78 -38.78
C LEU A 125 1.93 19.85 -38.28
N GLN A 126 3.14 19.77 -38.82
CA GLN A 126 3.89 20.92 -39.30
C GLN A 126 3.03 21.65 -40.35
N LYS A 127 2.73 22.95 -40.15
CA LYS A 127 2.89 23.97 -41.20
C LYS A 127 2.88 25.37 -40.62
#